data_AF-A0A7J4SKN7-F1
#
_entry.id   AF-A0A7J4SKN7-F1
#
_cell.length_a   1.000
_cell.length_b   1.000
_cell.length_c   1.000
_cell.angle_alpha   90.00
_cell.angle_beta   90.00
_cell.angle_gamma   90.00
#
_symmetry.space_group_name_H-M   'P 1'
#
loop_
_entity.id
_entity.type
_entity.pdbx_description
1 polymer ?
#
loop_
_entity_poly.entity_id
_entity_poly.type
_entity_poly.pdbx_seq_one_letter_code
_entity_poly.pdbx_strand_id
1 'polypeptide(L)'
;MPISSTPEGPPLDDLIGTCRAIIGDNLRSITYFTESSHTQIYLRSDLDQDADLAGFTDLESRGLAGAPIAYRGSELGNYLYTIRAFEFGYLLRVLKNNQGVFITTDNITLQDFSEAYLAIKQILI
;
A
#
# COMPACT_ATOMS: atom_id res chain seq x y z
N MET A 1 1.75 1.86 36.66
CA MET A 1 0.80 1.63 35.56
C MET A 1 1.60 1.74 34.27
N PRO A 2 1.63 0.73 33.38
CA PRO A 2 2.21 0.94 32.07
C PRO A 2 1.21 1.74 31.24
N ILE A 3 1.68 2.87 30.73
CA ILE A 3 1.06 3.59 29.63
C ILE A 3 0.97 2.61 28.45
N SER A 4 -0.23 2.12 28.11
CA SER A 4 -0.42 1.46 26.82
C SER A 4 -0.38 2.55 25.77
N SER A 5 0.79 2.75 25.17
CA SER A 5 0.91 3.45 23.90
C SER A 5 0.02 2.71 22.92
N THR A 6 -1.12 3.30 22.59
CA THR A 6 -1.89 2.94 21.39
C THR A 6 -0.89 2.90 20.23
N PRO A 7 -0.92 1.90 19.32
CA PRO A 7 -0.02 1.92 18.19
C PRO A 7 -0.34 3.20 17.39
N GLU A 8 0.63 4.11 17.24
CA GLU A 8 0.53 5.21 16.29
C GLU A 8 0.55 4.61 14.88
N GLY A 9 -0.64 4.25 14.38
CA GLY A 9 -0.79 3.61 13.08
C GLY A 9 -2.23 3.22 12.80
N PRO A 10 -2.59 3.00 11.52
CA PRO A 10 -3.90 2.50 11.16
C PRO A 10 -4.12 1.09 11.75
N PRO A 11 -5.37 0.66 11.98
CA PRO A 11 -5.66 -0.72 12.36
C PRO A 11 -5.23 -1.67 11.23
N LEU A 12 -4.03 -2.28 11.38
CA LEU A 12 -3.41 -3.10 10.34
C LEU A 12 -4.27 -4.32 9.99
N ASP A 13 -4.99 -4.88 10.97
CA ASP A 13 -5.93 -5.98 10.75
C ASP A 13 -7.09 -5.58 9.84
N ASP A 14 -7.62 -4.37 9.99
CA ASP A 14 -8.66 -3.84 9.11
C ASP A 14 -8.12 -3.69 7.70
N LEU A 15 -6.87 -3.23 7.57
CA LEU A 15 -6.22 -3.07 6.28
C LEU A 15 -6.05 -4.41 5.56
N ILE A 16 -5.62 -5.46 6.28
CA ILE A 16 -5.54 -6.83 5.75
C ILE A 16 -6.93 -7.33 5.37
N GLY A 17 -7.92 -7.18 6.25
CA GLY A 17 -9.29 -7.62 6.04
C GLY A 17 -9.93 -6.98 4.81
N THR A 18 -9.81 -5.67 4.68
CA THR A 18 -10.30 -4.89 3.53
C THR A 18 -9.63 -5.32 2.23
N CYS A 19 -8.30 -5.44 2.20
CA CYS A 19 -7.60 -5.85 0.99
C CYS A 19 -7.99 -7.27 0.57
N ARG A 20 -8.12 -8.20 1.52
CA ARG A 20 -8.57 -9.57 1.24
C ARG A 20 -10.02 -9.62 0.77
N ALA A 21 -10.90 -8.76 1.29
CA ALA A 21 -12.29 -8.71 0.87
C ALA A 21 -12.46 -8.22 -0.58
N ILE A 22 -11.63 -7.25 -1.00
CA ILE A 22 -11.70 -6.64 -2.34
C ILE A 22 -10.92 -7.47 -3.37
N ILE A 23 -9.69 -7.87 -3.05
CA ILE A 23 -8.76 -8.49 -4.02
C ILE A 23 -8.87 -10.02 -4.01
N GLY A 24 -9.30 -10.60 -2.88
CA GLY A 24 -9.43 -12.04 -2.73
C GLY A 24 -8.09 -12.78 -2.81
N ASP A 25 -8.11 -13.95 -3.44
CA ASP A 25 -6.97 -14.86 -3.51
C ASP A 25 -5.82 -14.35 -4.38
N ASN A 26 -6.08 -13.34 -5.22
CA ASN A 26 -5.05 -12.69 -6.03
C ASN A 26 -4.14 -11.76 -5.20
N LEU A 27 -4.46 -11.49 -3.93
CA LEU A 27 -3.65 -10.67 -3.05
C LEU A 27 -2.37 -11.42 -2.69
N ARG A 28 -1.21 -10.86 -3.03
CA ARG A 28 0.10 -11.48 -2.79
C ARG A 28 0.76 -10.97 -1.52
N SER A 29 0.83 -9.65 -1.35
CA SER A 29 1.44 -9.05 -0.16
C SER A 29 0.86 -7.68 0.14
N ILE A 30 0.97 -7.28 1.41
CA ILE A 30 0.71 -5.92 1.87
C ILE A 30 1.89 -5.44 2.68
N THR A 31 2.42 -4.27 2.31
CA THR A 31 3.45 -3.57 3.07
C THR A 31 2.94 -2.20 3.48
N TYR A 32 2.85 -1.98 4.79
CA TYR A 32 2.59 -0.65 5.37
C TYR A 32 3.92 0.07 5.55
N PHE A 33 3.95 1.36 5.27
CA PHE A 33 5.17 2.15 5.44
C PHE A 33 4.89 3.58 5.85
N THR A 34 5.89 4.16 6.50
CA THR A 34 5.98 5.56 6.91
C THR A 34 7.26 6.16 6.32
N GLU A 35 7.57 7.42 6.64
CA GLU A 35 8.84 8.04 6.24
C GLU A 35 10.08 7.33 6.79
N SER A 36 9.97 6.67 7.95
CA SER A 36 11.12 6.13 8.69
C SER A 36 11.13 4.60 8.80
N SER A 37 10.04 3.93 8.44
CA SER A 37 9.90 2.48 8.62
C SER A 37 8.95 1.86 7.62
N HIS A 38 9.06 0.54 7.46
CA HIS A 38 8.13 -0.27 6.70
C HIS A 38 7.94 -1.61 7.40
N THR A 39 6.77 -2.20 7.22
CA THR A 39 6.38 -3.49 7.80
C THR A 39 5.55 -4.26 6.78
N GLN A 40 5.99 -5.46 6.42
CA GLN A 40 5.12 -6.41 5.71
C GLN A 40 4.11 -6.97 6.70
N ILE A 41 2.82 -6.70 6.46
CA ILE A 41 1.74 -7.10 7.37
C ILE A 41 0.96 -8.30 6.82
N TYR A 42 1.12 -8.60 5.53
CA TYR A 42 0.54 -9.76 4.89
C TYR A 42 1.45 -10.28 3.78
N LEU A 43 1.58 -11.60 3.71
CA LEU A 43 2.20 -12.35 2.64
C LEU A 43 1.37 -13.61 2.40
N ARG A 44 1.03 -13.89 1.15
CA ARG A 44 0.34 -15.12 0.77
C ARG A 44 1.27 -16.32 1.01
N SER A 45 0.72 -17.42 1.51
CA SER A 45 1.50 -18.54 2.05
C SER A 45 2.37 -19.30 1.04
N ASP A 46 2.11 -19.13 -0.25
CA ASP A 46 2.84 -19.74 -1.36
C ASP A 46 4.04 -18.90 -1.83
N LEU A 47 4.22 -17.69 -1.27
CA LEU A 47 5.28 -16.76 -1.67
C LEU A 47 6.42 -16.73 -0.65
N ASP A 48 7.63 -16.56 -1.15
CA ASP A 48 8.83 -16.38 -0.33
C ASP A 48 8.97 -14.92 0.12
N GLN A 49 9.35 -14.72 1.39
CA GLN A 49 9.42 -13.41 2.06
C GLN A 49 10.51 -12.51 1.48
N ASP A 50 11.59 -13.10 0.95
CA ASP A 50 12.81 -12.40 0.54
C ASP A 50 12.82 -11.93 -0.92
N ALA A 51 11.84 -12.33 -1.74
CA ALA A 51 11.93 -12.15 -3.20
C ALA A 51 11.67 -10.73 -3.70
N ASP A 52 10.94 -9.89 -2.97
CA ASP A 52 10.47 -8.59 -3.49
C ASP A 52 10.68 -7.38 -2.57
N LEU A 53 10.75 -7.52 -1.24
CA LEU A 53 10.66 -6.32 -0.35
C LEU A 53 11.90 -5.45 -0.28
N ALA A 54 13.10 -6.01 -0.33
CA ALA A 54 14.32 -5.23 -0.09
C ALA A 54 14.56 -4.19 -1.20
N GLY A 55 14.21 -4.51 -2.46
CA GLY A 55 14.43 -3.63 -3.61
C GLY A 55 13.41 -2.47 -3.73
N PHE A 56 12.15 -2.70 -3.35
CA PHE A 56 11.11 -1.66 -3.44
C PHE A 56 11.21 -0.63 -2.31
N THR A 57 11.69 -1.03 -1.13
CA THR A 57 11.58 -0.18 0.06
C THR A 57 12.49 1.06 0.02
N ASP A 58 13.73 0.92 -0.45
CA ASP A 58 14.70 2.03 -0.46
C ASP A 58 14.44 3.10 -1.53
N LEU A 59 13.86 2.71 -2.67
CA LEU A 59 13.50 3.63 -3.75
C LEU A 59 12.15 4.33 -3.46
N GLU A 60 11.23 3.66 -2.78
CA GLU A 60 9.85 4.11 -2.60
C GLU A 60 9.61 4.96 -1.34
N SER A 61 10.39 4.79 -0.27
CA SER A 61 10.34 5.66 0.92
C SER A 61 10.59 7.13 0.56
N ARG A 62 11.48 7.39 -0.41
CA ARG A 62 11.69 8.74 -0.97
C ARG A 62 10.54 9.22 -1.86
N GLY A 63 9.75 8.31 -2.40
CA GLY A 63 8.61 8.58 -3.27
C GLY A 63 7.35 9.04 -2.52
N LEU A 64 7.24 8.76 -1.22
CA LEU A 64 6.10 9.09 -0.36
C LEU A 64 5.78 10.60 -0.40
N ALA A 65 6.80 11.45 -0.23
CA ALA A 65 6.65 12.90 -0.32
C ALA A 65 6.69 13.41 -1.78
N GLY A 66 7.46 12.77 -2.65
CA GLY A 66 7.76 13.29 -3.98
C GLY A 66 6.59 13.24 -4.97
N ALA A 67 5.83 12.13 -4.99
CA ALA A 67 4.82 11.94 -6.04
C ALA A 67 3.65 12.95 -5.97
N PRO A 68 2.99 13.18 -4.81
CA PRO A 68 1.91 14.16 -4.75
C PRO A 68 2.38 15.59 -5.05
N ILE A 69 3.62 15.93 -4.66
CA ILE A 69 4.22 17.24 -4.91
C ILE A 69 4.51 17.44 -6.40
N ALA A 70 5.09 16.42 -7.06
CA ALA A 70 5.46 16.50 -8.47
C ALA A 70 4.27 16.73 -9.40
N TYR A 71 3.08 16.26 -9.03
CA TYR A 71 1.85 16.40 -9.83
C TYR A 71 0.91 17.51 -9.34
N ARG A 72 1.35 18.34 -8.38
CA ARG A 72 0.52 19.42 -7.83
C ARG A 72 0.22 20.46 -8.92
N GLY A 73 -1.05 20.82 -9.06
CA GLY A 73 -1.49 21.80 -10.07
C GLY A 73 -1.62 21.23 -11.48
N SER A 74 -1.57 19.91 -11.63
CA SER A 74 -1.88 19.23 -12.89
C SER A 74 -3.33 19.50 -13.32
N GLU A 75 -3.55 19.62 -14.63
CA GLU A 75 -4.89 19.66 -15.24
C GLU A 75 -5.69 18.36 -15.01
N LEU A 76 -4.99 17.28 -14.66
CA LEU A 76 -5.60 16.00 -14.28
C LEU A 76 -6.14 15.99 -12.84
N GLY A 77 -5.93 17.07 -12.09
CA GLY A 77 -6.33 17.20 -10.70
C GLY A 77 -5.34 16.58 -9.71
N ASN A 78 -5.84 16.23 -8.53
CA ASN A 78 -5.00 15.72 -7.44
C ASN A 78 -4.55 14.29 -7.72
N TYR A 79 -3.29 13.98 -7.42
CA TYR A 79 -2.77 12.61 -7.43
C TYR A 79 -3.59 11.72 -6.47
N LEU A 80 -4.04 10.57 -6.97
CA LEU A 80 -4.86 9.61 -6.22
C LEU A 80 -4.01 8.39 -5.82
N TYR A 81 -3.61 7.58 -6.78
CA TYR A 81 -2.82 6.36 -6.60
C TYR A 81 -2.00 6.05 -7.85
N THR A 82 -1.11 5.05 -7.78
CA THR A 82 -0.38 4.53 -8.95
C THR A 82 -0.50 3.02 -9.00
N ILE A 83 -0.68 2.49 -10.22
CA ILE A 83 -0.56 1.07 -10.53
C ILE A 83 0.70 0.88 -11.36
N ARG A 84 1.50 -0.14 -11.02
CA ARG A 84 2.63 -0.60 -11.85
C ARG A 84 2.35 -2.02 -12.29
N ALA A 85 2.47 -2.27 -13.58
CA ALA A 85 2.37 -3.60 -14.15
C ALA A 85 3.75 -4.25 -14.21
N PHE A 86 3.80 -5.52 -13.83
CA PHE A 86 4.92 -6.43 -13.92
C PHE A 86 4.49 -7.65 -14.75
N GLU A 87 5.45 -8.44 -15.23
CA GLU A 87 5.17 -9.65 -16.00
C GLU A 87 4.27 -10.64 -15.24
N PHE A 88 4.43 -10.69 -13.90
CA PHE A 88 3.73 -11.63 -13.03
C PHE A 88 2.74 -10.95 -12.07
N GLY A 89 2.28 -9.75 -12.42
CA GLY A 89 1.18 -9.10 -11.75
C GLY A 89 1.34 -7.61 -11.58
N TYR A 90 0.84 -7.06 -10.49
CA TYR A 90 0.71 -5.62 -10.32
C TYR A 90 1.06 -5.17 -8.91
N LEU A 91 1.46 -3.90 -8.83
CA LEU A 91 1.67 -3.17 -7.58
C LEU A 91 0.75 -1.95 -7.54
N LEU A 92 -0.06 -1.84 -6.49
CA LEU A 92 -0.82 -0.64 -6.15
C LEU A 92 -0.11 0.12 -5.03
N ARG A 93 0.05 1.43 -5.22
CA ARG A 93 0.54 2.35 -4.19
C ARG A 93 -0.55 3.34 -3.78
N VAL A 94 -0.88 3.35 -2.49
CA VAL A 94 -1.79 4.32 -1.86
C VAL A 94 -1.03 5.15 -0.84
N LEU A 95 -1.21 6.47 -0.88
CA LEU A 95 -0.54 7.43 0.00
C LEU A 95 -1.57 8.28 0.73
N LYS A 96 -1.34 8.55 2.02
CA LYS A 96 -2.08 9.55 2.79
C LYS A 96 -1.15 10.16 3.83
N ASN A 97 -1.05 11.48 3.85
CA ASN A 97 -0.16 12.21 4.76
C ASN A 97 1.28 11.64 4.68
N ASN A 98 1.82 11.19 5.81
CA ASN A 98 3.19 10.68 5.97
C ASN A 98 3.21 9.15 6.07
N GLN A 99 2.19 8.48 5.53
CA GLN A 99 2.06 7.03 5.51
C GLN A 99 1.54 6.51 4.17
N GLY A 100 1.79 5.23 3.90
CA GLY A 100 1.40 4.59 2.66
C GLY A 100 1.29 3.09 2.76
N VAL A 101 0.70 2.51 1.72
CA VAL A 101 0.55 1.06 1.56
C VAL A 101 0.95 0.65 0.16
N PHE A 102 1.73 -0.41 0.08
CA PHE A 102 1.92 -1.20 -1.14
C PHE A 102 1.12 -2.48 -1.07
N ILE A 103 0.45 -2.77 -2.17
CA ILE A 103 -0.20 -4.06 -2.38
C ILE A 103 0.35 -4.66 -3.64
N THR A 104 0.74 -5.93 -3.58
CA THR A 104 1.03 -6.71 -4.78
C THR A 104 -0.08 -7.72 -5.03
N THR A 105 -0.35 -7.99 -6.30
CA THR A 105 -1.44 -8.88 -6.72
C THR A 105 -1.06 -9.58 -8.03
N ASP A 106 -1.57 -10.80 -8.23
CA ASP A 106 -1.41 -11.52 -9.50
C ASP A 106 -2.23 -10.85 -10.62
N ASN A 107 -3.54 -11.09 -10.67
CA ASN A 107 -4.45 -10.44 -11.61
C ASN A 107 -5.53 -9.68 -10.84
N ILE A 108 -5.91 -8.53 -11.38
CA ILE A 108 -6.88 -7.62 -10.75
C ILE A 108 -7.43 -6.67 -11.81
N THR A 109 -8.66 -6.20 -11.63
CA THR A 109 -9.27 -5.23 -12.55
C THR A 109 -8.94 -3.79 -12.14
N LEU A 110 -9.08 -2.85 -13.07
CA LEU A 110 -9.01 -1.41 -12.74
C LEU A 110 -10.08 -0.98 -11.72
N GLN A 111 -11.24 -1.64 -11.74
CA GLN A 111 -12.32 -1.38 -10.78
C GLN A 111 -11.88 -1.75 -9.36
N ASP A 112 -11.30 -2.93 -9.19
CA ASP A 112 -10.83 -3.42 -7.88
C ASP A 112 -9.69 -2.53 -7.34
N PHE A 113 -8.81 -2.02 -8.20
CA PHE A 113 -7.79 -1.05 -7.78
C PHE A 113 -8.42 0.25 -7.26
N SER A 114 -9.45 0.76 -7.94
CA SER A 114 -10.14 1.98 -7.51
C SER A 114 -10.87 1.77 -6.19
N GLU A 115 -11.49 0.61 -6.00
CA GLU A 115 -12.17 0.25 -4.75
C GLU A 115 -11.18 0.08 -3.60
N ALA A 116 -10.09 -0.68 -3.83
CA ALA A 116 -9.02 -0.85 -2.86
C ALA A 116 -8.41 0.48 -2.44
N TYR A 117 -8.13 1.37 -3.40
CA TYR A 117 -7.64 2.71 -3.12
C TYR A 117 -8.56 3.49 -2.18
N LEU A 118 -9.87 3.54 -2.47
CA LEU A 118 -10.83 4.30 -1.66
C LEU A 118 -10.92 3.74 -0.24
N ALA A 119 -10.98 2.42 -0.10
CA ALA A 119 -11.08 1.77 1.19
C ALA A 119 -9.81 1.95 2.04
N ILE A 120 -8.63 1.73 1.46
CA ILE A 120 -7.34 1.93 2.14
C ILE A 120 -7.18 3.38 2.58
N LYS A 121 -7.53 4.34 1.73
CA LYS A 121 -7.41 5.78 2.07
C LYS A 121 -8.30 6.20 3.25
N GLN A 122 -9.41 5.50 3.48
CA GLN A 122 -10.26 5.71 4.66
C GLN A 122 -9.63 5.15 5.94
N ILE A 123 -8.85 4.07 5.84
CA ILE A 123 -8.19 3.41 6.96
C ILE A 123 -6.92 4.15 7.39
N LEU A 124 -6.11 4.63 6.44
CA LEU A 124 -4.93 5.44 6.75
C LEU A 124 -5.34 6.72 7.48
N ILE A 125 -4.53 7.21 8.43
CA ILE A 125 -4.85 8.37 9.29
C ILE A 125 -4.18 9.65 8.81
#